data_AF-A0A0S8CFE4-F1
#
_entry.id   AF-A0A0S8CFE4-F1
#
_cell.length_a   1.000
_cell.length_b   1.000
_cell.length_c   1.000
_cell.angle_alpha   90.00
_cell.angle_beta   90.00
_cell.angle_gamma   90.00
#
_symmetry.space_group_name_H-M   'P 1'
#
loop_
_entity.id
_entity.type
_entity.pdbx_description
1 polymer ?
#
loop_
_entity_poly.entity_id
_entity_poly.type
_entity_poly.pdbx_seq_one_letter_code
_entity_poly.pdbx_strand_id
1 'polypeptide(L)'
;MDTKERFQKIRRVLIYVLILNWGVAAAKLFYGWVIRSASMKADGFHSFSDGASNLLGLLGIWIASRPIDRSHPYGHKKFETLTSIIISGLLFIVCLNVVREGVIRFLHPVVPAVSVKSFLVMGVTLAINIGVMIYESRRGKALGSDVLVADALHTRADIFTSSSVIITLIGIKLGYPILDPIATLIIAFFIGHAAVGILKESSRVLSDGVAIRTEEIEKVVLSIRGVKECHKVRSRGRPDDIHIDLHVLVDPDMDVHKAHHLSYAIENKIRRDFQGVTDVVVHMEPLEENKNKRRL
;
A
#
# COMPACT_ATOMS: atom_id res chain seq x y z
N MET A 1 -12.17 -5.24 -14.59
CA MET A 1 -12.65 -6.07 -13.46
C MET A 1 -13.63 -5.23 -12.67
N ASP A 2 -14.79 -5.78 -12.30
CA ASP A 2 -15.77 -5.03 -11.50
C ASP A 2 -15.20 -4.71 -10.10
N THR A 3 -15.58 -3.55 -9.54
CA THR A 3 -15.06 -3.06 -8.24
C THR A 3 -15.41 -4.04 -7.11
N LYS A 4 -16.62 -4.62 -7.12
CA LYS A 4 -17.02 -5.61 -6.12
C LYS A 4 -16.21 -6.90 -6.26
N GLU A 5 -15.99 -7.37 -7.48
CA GLU A 5 -15.19 -8.56 -7.76
C GLU A 5 -13.74 -8.37 -7.26
N ARG A 6 -13.16 -7.17 -7.46
CA ARG A 6 -11.84 -6.82 -6.93
C ARG A 6 -11.79 -6.96 -5.41
N PHE A 7 -12.69 -6.29 -4.70
CA PHE A 7 -12.71 -6.34 -3.23
C PHE A 7 -12.94 -7.75 -2.70
N GLN A 8 -13.77 -8.56 -3.37
CA GLN A 8 -13.94 -9.97 -3.01
C GLN A 8 -12.65 -10.77 -3.18
N LYS A 9 -11.89 -10.57 -4.26
CA LYS A 9 -10.59 -11.23 -4.47
C LYS A 9 -9.58 -10.80 -3.41
N ILE A 10 -9.49 -9.50 -3.09
CA ILE A 10 -8.61 -8.99 -2.04
C ILE A 10 -8.97 -9.64 -0.69
N ARG A 11 -10.26 -9.63 -0.32
CA ARG A 11 -10.73 -10.25 0.92
C ARG A 11 -10.41 -11.73 1.01
N ARG A 12 -10.55 -12.49 -0.09
CA ARG A 12 -10.18 -13.91 -0.13
C ARG A 12 -8.69 -14.11 0.13
N VAL A 13 -7.83 -13.30 -0.50
CA VAL A 13 -6.38 -13.34 -0.27
C VAL A 13 -6.07 -13.09 1.20
N LEU A 14 -6.59 -12.01 1.78
CA LEU A 14 -6.38 -11.67 3.19
C LEU A 14 -6.87 -12.77 4.15
N ILE A 15 -8.04 -13.39 3.87
CA ILE A 15 -8.54 -14.51 4.68
C ILE A 15 -7.59 -15.72 4.59
N TYR A 16 -7.13 -16.07 3.38
CA TYR A 16 -6.20 -17.20 3.23
C TYR A 16 -4.90 -16.95 3.98
N VAL A 17 -4.35 -15.74 3.89
CA VAL A 17 -3.12 -15.36 4.59
C VAL A 17 -3.34 -15.36 6.10
N LEU A 18 -4.43 -14.78 6.60
CA LEU A 18 -4.76 -14.78 8.02
C LEU A 18 -4.82 -16.21 8.58
N ILE A 19 -5.52 -17.13 7.90
CA ILE A 19 -5.64 -18.53 8.33
C ILE A 19 -4.24 -19.18 8.38
N LEU A 20 -3.39 -18.89 7.40
CA LEU A 20 -2.05 -19.45 7.31
C LEU A 20 -1.15 -18.91 8.44
N ASN A 21 -1.13 -17.59 8.65
CA ASN A 21 -0.36 -16.92 9.70
C ASN A 21 -0.79 -17.39 11.09
N TRP A 22 -2.11 -17.44 11.36
CA TRP A 22 -2.62 -17.94 12.63
C TRP A 22 -2.40 -19.44 12.82
N GLY A 23 -2.45 -20.23 11.74
CA GLY A 23 -2.08 -21.65 11.78
C GLY A 23 -0.62 -21.85 12.22
N VAL A 24 0.30 -21.07 11.65
CA VAL A 24 1.72 -21.07 12.05
C VAL A 24 1.89 -20.59 13.49
N ALA A 25 1.24 -19.51 13.89
CA ALA A 25 1.31 -18.99 15.25
C ALA A 25 0.80 -20.00 16.28
N ALA A 26 -0.35 -20.64 16.02
CA ALA A 26 -0.91 -21.68 16.87
C ALA A 26 0.03 -22.89 16.97
N ALA A 27 0.64 -23.33 15.86
CA ALA A 27 1.61 -24.41 15.87
C ALA A 27 2.84 -24.06 16.72
N LYS A 28 3.41 -22.86 16.58
CA LYS A 28 4.54 -22.38 17.40
C LYS A 28 4.18 -22.34 18.88
N LEU A 29 3.02 -21.80 19.25
CA LEU A 29 2.56 -21.74 20.63
C LEU A 29 2.37 -23.14 21.23
N PHE A 30 1.73 -24.04 20.49
CA PHE A 30 1.53 -25.43 20.92
C PHE A 30 2.85 -26.14 21.14
N TYR A 31 3.75 -26.11 20.15
CA TYR A 31 5.09 -26.71 20.29
C TYR A 31 5.89 -26.08 21.42
N GLY A 32 5.84 -24.75 21.55
CA GLY A 32 6.50 -24.01 22.62
C GLY A 32 6.01 -24.41 24.02
N TRP A 33 4.72 -24.74 24.16
CA TRP A 33 4.17 -25.29 25.39
C TRP A 33 4.68 -26.73 25.65
N VAL A 34 4.61 -27.61 24.64
CA VAL A 34 5.06 -29.01 24.75
C VAL A 34 6.54 -29.11 25.12
N ILE A 35 7.41 -28.31 24.50
CA ILE A 35 8.86 -28.31 24.76
C ILE A 35 9.27 -27.38 25.90
N ARG A 36 8.31 -26.74 26.58
CA ARG A 36 8.51 -25.74 27.65
C ARG A 36 9.49 -24.61 27.28
N SER A 37 9.54 -24.23 26.01
CA SER A 37 10.43 -23.16 25.54
C SER A 37 9.76 -21.79 25.66
N ALA A 38 10.30 -20.92 26.49
CA ALA A 38 9.86 -19.53 26.59
C ALA A 38 10.08 -18.77 25.27
N SER A 39 11.22 -19.01 24.59
CA SER A 39 11.56 -18.39 23.31
C SER A 39 10.58 -18.77 22.19
N MET A 40 10.21 -20.05 22.08
CA MET A 40 9.23 -20.49 21.07
C MET A 40 7.83 -19.95 21.33
N LYS A 41 7.42 -19.83 22.60
CA LYS A 41 6.14 -19.21 22.96
C LYS A 41 6.13 -17.72 22.60
N ALA A 42 7.20 -17.00 22.90
CA ALA A 42 7.31 -15.58 22.55
C ALA A 42 7.22 -15.35 21.03
N ASP A 43 7.92 -16.17 20.23
CA ASP A 43 7.85 -16.14 18.76
C ASP A 43 6.44 -16.49 18.24
N GLY A 44 5.75 -17.45 18.88
CA GLY A 44 4.36 -17.76 18.59
C GLY A 44 3.39 -16.60 18.87
N PHE A 45 3.59 -15.87 19.97
CA PHE A 45 2.81 -14.66 20.26
C PHE A 45 3.10 -13.53 19.27
N HIS A 46 4.36 -13.33 18.87
CA HIS A 46 4.70 -12.37 17.83
C HIS A 46 3.96 -12.68 16.52
N SER A 47 4.05 -13.94 16.06
CA SER A 47 3.38 -14.39 14.84
C SER A 47 1.85 -14.27 14.92
N PHE A 48 1.28 -14.39 16.13
CA PHE A 48 -0.16 -14.16 16.35
C PHE A 48 -0.52 -12.68 16.22
N SER A 49 0.30 -11.80 16.80
CA SER A 49 0.17 -10.34 16.70
C SER A 49 0.33 -9.84 15.26
N ASP A 50 1.15 -10.48 14.43
CA ASP A 50 1.28 -10.15 13.00
C ASP A 50 -0.05 -10.34 12.25
N GLY A 51 -0.86 -11.31 12.68
CA GLY A 51 -2.23 -11.48 12.18
C GLY A 51 -3.15 -10.27 12.44
N ALA A 52 -2.78 -9.35 13.34
CA ALA A 52 -3.51 -8.10 13.53
C ALA A 52 -3.46 -7.21 12.27
N SER A 53 -2.35 -7.19 11.54
CA SER A 53 -2.23 -6.47 10.26
C SER A 53 -3.21 -7.04 9.22
N ASN A 54 -3.33 -8.36 9.13
CA ASN A 54 -4.30 -9.01 8.24
C ASN A 54 -5.75 -8.66 8.64
N LEU A 55 -6.07 -8.65 9.94
CA LEU A 55 -7.39 -8.24 10.44
C LEU A 55 -7.72 -6.78 10.13
N LEU A 56 -6.75 -5.88 10.33
CA LEU A 56 -6.88 -4.47 9.95
C LEU A 56 -7.07 -4.33 8.45
N GLY A 57 -6.35 -5.11 7.64
CA GLY A 57 -6.55 -5.20 6.20
C GLY A 57 -7.97 -5.62 5.83
N LEU A 58 -8.50 -6.67 6.46
CA LEU A 58 -9.87 -7.14 6.24
C LEU A 58 -10.91 -6.09 6.61
N LEU A 59 -10.74 -5.43 7.75
CA LEU A 59 -11.61 -4.35 8.20
C LEU A 59 -11.55 -3.16 7.22
N GLY A 60 -10.35 -2.76 6.82
CA GLY A 60 -10.12 -1.69 5.85
C GLY A 60 -10.80 -1.95 4.52
N ILE A 61 -10.65 -3.15 3.99
CA ILE A 61 -11.30 -3.58 2.74
C ILE A 61 -12.81 -3.66 2.90
N TRP A 62 -13.32 -4.12 4.04
CA TRP A 62 -14.76 -4.13 4.31
C TRP A 62 -15.35 -2.71 4.29
N ILE A 63 -14.70 -1.75 4.95
CA ILE A 63 -15.12 -0.34 4.92
C ILE A 63 -14.97 0.23 3.50
N ALA A 64 -13.84 -0.01 2.84
CA ALA A 64 -13.57 0.53 1.50
C ALA A 64 -14.51 -0.01 0.41
N SER A 65 -15.05 -1.22 0.61
CA SER A 65 -16.00 -1.86 -0.30
C SER A 65 -17.44 -1.34 -0.20
N ARG A 66 -17.74 -0.48 0.80
CA ARG A 66 -19.08 0.08 0.96
C ARG A 66 -19.44 0.98 -0.22
N PRO A 67 -20.71 0.95 -0.68
CA PRO A 67 -21.17 1.82 -1.74
C PRO A 67 -21.13 3.29 -1.29
N ILE A 68 -21.36 4.19 -2.25
CA ILE A 68 -21.56 5.61 -2.01
C ILE A 68 -22.77 5.80 -1.09
N ASP A 69 -22.66 6.70 -0.12
CA ASP A 69 -23.75 7.09 0.76
C ASP A 69 -23.76 8.62 0.97
N ARG A 70 -24.69 9.11 1.78
CA ARG A 70 -24.85 10.56 2.03
C ARG A 70 -23.67 11.20 2.76
N SER A 71 -22.96 10.45 3.60
CA SER A 71 -21.78 10.98 4.31
C SER A 71 -20.50 10.88 3.48
N HIS A 72 -20.47 9.99 2.49
CA HIS A 72 -19.35 9.81 1.56
C HIS A 72 -19.82 9.78 0.09
N PRO A 73 -20.13 10.95 -0.51
CA PRO A 73 -20.60 11.06 -1.89
C PRO A 73 -19.59 10.55 -2.95
N TYR A 74 -18.30 10.60 -2.63
CA TYR A 74 -17.21 10.07 -3.47
C TYR A 74 -16.87 8.60 -3.15
N GLY A 75 -17.61 7.98 -2.23
CA GLY A 75 -17.42 6.60 -1.81
C GLY A 75 -16.31 6.39 -0.76
N HIS A 76 -16.03 5.13 -0.48
CA HIS A 76 -15.20 4.71 0.66
C HIS A 76 -13.80 4.21 0.27
N LYS A 77 -13.41 4.25 -1.02
CA LYS A 77 -12.17 3.60 -1.49
C LYS A 77 -10.89 4.13 -0.82
N LYS A 78 -10.86 5.39 -0.36
CA LYS A 78 -9.73 5.97 0.39
C LYS A 78 -9.47 5.28 1.74
N PHE A 79 -10.45 4.58 2.31
CA PHE A 79 -10.23 3.80 3.54
C PHE A 79 -9.22 2.68 3.35
N GLU A 80 -9.06 2.13 2.14
CA GLU A 80 -8.00 1.16 1.84
C GLU A 80 -6.60 1.80 1.97
N THR A 81 -6.43 3.02 1.44
CA THR A 81 -5.21 3.80 1.59
C THR A 81 -4.95 4.16 3.06
N LEU A 82 -5.99 4.55 3.79
CA LEU A 82 -5.89 4.83 5.23
C LEU A 82 -5.42 3.59 6.01
N THR A 83 -5.99 2.41 5.73
CA THR A 83 -5.55 1.15 6.32
C THR A 83 -4.09 0.84 6.00
N SER A 84 -3.64 1.16 4.79
CA SER A 84 -2.24 0.97 4.39
C SER A 84 -1.27 1.86 5.20
N ILE A 85 -1.68 3.09 5.56
CA ILE A 85 -0.93 3.94 6.50
C ILE A 85 -0.86 3.31 7.89
N ILE A 86 -1.98 2.76 8.39
CA ILE A 86 -2.01 2.11 9.70
C ILE A 86 -1.07 0.90 9.72
N ILE A 87 -1.11 0.04 8.69
CA ILE A 87 -0.20 -1.11 8.54
C ILE A 87 1.26 -0.63 8.45
N SER A 88 1.52 0.43 7.68
CA SER A 88 2.85 1.05 7.61
C SER A 88 3.33 1.58 8.97
N GLY A 89 2.43 2.09 9.81
CA GLY A 89 2.74 2.51 11.17
C GLY A 89 3.13 1.33 12.06
N LEU A 90 2.41 0.21 11.97
CA LEU A 90 2.78 -1.03 12.66
C LEU A 90 4.16 -1.54 12.21
N LEU A 91 4.41 -1.52 10.89
CA LEU A 91 5.71 -1.89 10.33
C LEU A 91 6.85 -1.00 10.86
N PHE A 92 6.59 0.29 11.05
CA PHE A 92 7.55 1.21 11.65
C PHE A 92 7.84 0.86 13.12
N ILE A 93 6.82 0.46 13.90
CA ILE A 93 7.01 -0.02 15.27
C ILE A 93 7.88 -1.28 15.29
N VAL A 94 7.61 -2.24 14.39
CA VAL A 94 8.45 -3.44 14.22
C VAL A 94 9.89 -3.05 13.90
N CYS A 95 10.10 -2.12 12.95
CA CYS A 95 11.42 -1.60 12.61
C CYS A 95 12.16 -1.03 13.83
N LEU A 96 11.51 -0.21 14.65
CA LEU A 96 12.11 0.37 15.86
C LEU A 96 12.50 -0.71 16.89
N ASN A 97 11.67 -1.74 17.04
CA ASN A 97 11.99 -2.87 17.91
C ASN A 97 13.21 -3.64 17.41
N VAL A 98 13.30 -3.90 16.10
CA VAL A 98 14.47 -4.57 15.49
C VAL A 98 15.75 -3.74 15.65
N VAL A 99 15.69 -2.42 15.44
CA VAL A 99 16.84 -1.53 15.70
C VAL A 99 17.26 -1.60 17.17
N ARG A 100 16.29 -1.50 18.09
CA ARG A 100 16.54 -1.57 19.53
C ARG A 100 17.22 -2.88 19.92
N GLU A 101 16.72 -4.01 19.41
CA GLU A 101 17.34 -5.32 19.65
C GLU A 101 18.74 -5.42 19.07
N GLY A 102 18.95 -4.93 17.85
CA GLY A 102 20.27 -4.90 17.21
C GLY A 102 21.30 -4.11 18.02
N VAL A 103 20.91 -2.93 18.53
CA VAL A 103 21.77 -2.10 19.40
C VAL A 103 22.05 -2.78 20.74
N ILE A 104 21.04 -3.38 21.38
CA ILE A 104 21.24 -4.11 22.63
C ILE A 104 22.22 -5.27 22.44
N ARG A 105 22.07 -6.06 21.36
CA ARG A 105 22.98 -7.18 21.05
C ARG A 105 24.39 -6.72 20.70
N PHE A 106 24.53 -5.53 20.11
CA PHE A 106 25.84 -4.93 19.85
C PHE A 106 26.58 -4.57 21.15
N LEU A 107 25.87 -4.00 22.13
CA LEU A 107 26.44 -3.59 23.43
C LEU A 107 26.62 -4.77 24.38
N HIS A 108 25.69 -5.73 24.35
CA HIS A 108 25.68 -6.92 25.19
C HIS A 108 25.44 -8.15 24.30
N PRO A 109 26.51 -8.83 23.86
CA PRO A 109 26.38 -10.06 23.08
C PRO A 109 25.72 -11.16 23.92
N VAL A 110 24.40 -11.30 23.79
CA VAL A 110 23.64 -12.39 24.41
C VAL A 110 23.45 -13.48 23.36
N VAL A 111 23.86 -14.70 23.68
CA VAL A 111 23.66 -15.87 22.82
C VAL A 111 22.20 -16.30 22.93
N PRO A 112 21.40 -16.26 21.84
CA PRO A 112 20.04 -16.80 21.88
C PRO A 112 20.12 -18.32 22.12
N ALA A 113 19.52 -18.80 23.21
CA ALA A 113 19.46 -20.23 23.51
C ALA A 113 18.42 -20.92 22.60
N VAL A 114 18.84 -21.29 21.38
CA VAL A 114 17.95 -21.90 20.38
C VAL A 114 18.23 -23.39 20.29
N SER A 115 17.23 -24.19 20.65
CA SER A 115 17.32 -25.66 20.52
C SER A 115 17.30 -26.06 19.04
N VAL A 116 17.89 -27.21 18.69
CA VAL A 116 17.86 -27.76 17.31
C VAL A 116 16.42 -27.91 16.80
N LYS A 117 15.47 -28.26 17.68
CA LYS A 117 14.02 -28.33 17.36
C LYS A 117 13.44 -26.95 17.05
N SER A 118 13.85 -25.91 17.79
CA SER A 118 13.43 -24.53 17.54
C SER A 118 13.94 -24.00 16.21
N PHE A 119 15.15 -24.38 15.81
CA PHE A 119 15.73 -24.02 14.53
C PHE A 119 14.94 -24.60 13.33
N LEU A 120 14.51 -25.86 13.44
CA LEU A 120 13.72 -26.52 12.39
C LEU A 120 12.35 -25.85 12.22
N VAL A 121 11.65 -25.56 13.32
CA VAL A 121 10.35 -24.86 13.30
C VAL A 121 10.48 -23.45 12.71
N MET A 122 11.54 -22.72 13.07
CA MET A 122 11.84 -21.40 12.50
C MET A 122 12.10 -21.48 10.99
N GLY A 123 12.86 -22.48 10.52
CA GLY A 123 13.09 -22.70 9.09
C GLY A 123 11.82 -23.01 8.30
N VAL A 124 10.94 -23.86 8.84
CA VAL A 124 9.63 -24.14 8.24
C VAL A 124 8.76 -22.88 8.19
N THR A 125 8.72 -22.12 9.28
CA THR A 125 7.95 -20.86 9.32
C THR A 125 8.49 -19.85 8.29
N LEU A 126 9.81 -19.73 8.18
CA LEU A 126 10.44 -18.85 7.21
C LEU A 126 10.02 -19.20 5.78
N ALA A 127 10.03 -20.49 5.43
CA ALA A 127 9.61 -20.97 4.11
C ALA A 127 8.13 -20.65 3.82
N ILE A 128 7.27 -20.83 4.83
CA ILE A 128 5.85 -20.49 4.73
C ILE A 128 5.67 -18.98 4.49
N ASN A 129 6.32 -18.14 5.30
CA ASN A 129 6.22 -16.68 5.18
C ASN A 129 6.75 -16.20 3.83
N ILE A 130 7.82 -16.80 3.28
CA ILE A 130 8.30 -16.52 1.92
C ILE A 130 7.21 -16.82 0.88
N GLY A 131 6.55 -17.98 0.99
CA GLY A 131 5.44 -18.35 0.10
C GLY A 131 4.27 -17.35 0.18
N VAL A 132 3.89 -16.97 1.39
CA VAL A 132 2.85 -15.96 1.67
C VAL A 132 3.24 -14.62 1.05
N MET A 133 4.43 -14.10 1.34
CA MET A 133 4.93 -12.82 0.82
C MET A 133 4.93 -12.78 -0.71
N ILE A 134 5.36 -13.87 -1.38
CA ILE A 134 5.35 -13.96 -2.84
C ILE A 134 3.91 -13.93 -3.36
N TYR A 135 3.01 -14.68 -2.74
CA TYR A 135 1.61 -14.74 -3.13
C TYR A 135 0.91 -13.39 -2.97
N GLU A 136 1.07 -12.75 -1.81
CA GLU A 136 0.51 -11.43 -1.50
C GLU A 136 1.10 -10.35 -2.41
N SER A 137 2.41 -10.30 -2.59
CA SER A 137 3.05 -9.32 -3.47
C SER A 137 2.53 -9.40 -4.90
N ARG A 138 2.35 -10.63 -5.41
CA ARG A 138 1.80 -10.85 -6.76
C ARG A 138 0.33 -10.42 -6.85
N ARG A 139 -0.49 -10.79 -5.86
CA ARG A 139 -1.92 -10.44 -5.83
C ARG A 139 -2.15 -8.95 -5.58
N GLY A 140 -1.38 -8.33 -4.69
CA GLY A 140 -1.44 -6.90 -4.41
C GLY A 140 -1.16 -6.07 -5.66
N LYS A 141 -0.09 -6.39 -6.40
CA LYS A 141 0.21 -5.73 -7.68
C LYS A 141 -0.86 -5.99 -8.74
N ALA A 142 -1.30 -7.24 -8.89
CA ALA A 142 -2.29 -7.60 -9.91
C ALA A 142 -3.68 -6.99 -9.65
N LEU A 143 -4.03 -6.74 -8.39
CA LEU A 143 -5.32 -6.18 -7.98
C LEU A 143 -5.24 -4.67 -7.72
N GLY A 144 -4.05 -4.05 -7.77
CA GLY A 144 -3.86 -2.65 -7.40
C GLY A 144 -4.24 -2.36 -5.94
N SER A 145 -3.96 -3.30 -5.03
CA SER A 145 -4.37 -3.17 -3.62
C SER A 145 -3.23 -2.69 -2.73
N ASP A 146 -3.38 -1.49 -2.20
CA ASP A 146 -2.39 -0.88 -1.29
C ASP A 146 -2.26 -1.70 0.00
N VAL A 147 -3.38 -2.23 0.50
CA VAL A 147 -3.41 -3.07 1.71
C VAL A 147 -2.61 -4.36 1.52
N LEU A 148 -2.81 -5.09 0.42
CA LEU A 148 -2.05 -6.32 0.16
C LEU A 148 -0.56 -6.05 -0.05
N VAL A 149 -0.22 -4.90 -0.66
CA VAL A 149 1.18 -4.50 -0.84
C VAL A 149 1.83 -4.17 0.51
N ALA A 150 1.11 -3.45 1.38
CA ALA A 150 1.58 -3.14 2.73
C ALA A 150 1.74 -4.40 3.59
N ASP A 151 0.77 -5.32 3.55
CA ASP A 151 0.78 -6.59 4.27
C ASP A 151 1.95 -7.48 3.81
N ALA A 152 2.17 -7.60 2.49
CA ALA A 152 3.31 -8.34 1.95
C ALA A 152 4.67 -7.77 2.40
N LEU A 153 4.78 -6.45 2.55
CA LEU A 153 5.99 -5.79 3.05
C LEU A 153 6.17 -6.01 4.55
N HIS A 154 5.09 -6.08 5.32
CA HIS A 154 5.12 -6.52 6.72
C HIS A 154 5.65 -7.95 6.84
N THR A 155 5.04 -8.89 6.11
CA THR A 155 5.51 -10.29 6.05
C THR A 155 6.97 -10.39 5.61
N ARG A 156 7.42 -9.51 4.69
CA ARG A 156 8.81 -9.43 4.26
C ARG A 156 9.76 -9.00 5.38
N ALA A 157 9.35 -8.04 6.21
CA ALA A 157 10.11 -7.63 7.38
C ALA A 157 10.29 -8.81 8.35
N ASP A 158 9.23 -9.59 8.59
CA ASP A 158 9.30 -10.77 9.46
C ASP A 158 10.24 -11.85 8.93
N ILE A 159 10.26 -12.06 7.60
CA ILE A 159 11.21 -12.96 6.94
C ILE A 159 12.65 -12.49 7.20
N PHE A 160 12.93 -11.19 7.06
CA PHE A 160 14.26 -10.68 7.31
C PHE A 160 14.65 -10.79 8.78
N THR A 161 13.76 -10.43 9.71
CA THR A 161 13.98 -10.56 11.15
C THR A 161 14.27 -12.02 11.53
N SER A 162 13.47 -12.97 11.05
CA SER A 162 13.69 -14.41 11.27
C SER A 162 15.00 -14.90 10.66
N SER A 163 15.36 -14.42 9.46
CA SER A 163 16.63 -14.74 8.81
C SER A 163 17.82 -14.18 9.59
N SER A 164 17.68 -13.00 10.20
CA SER A 164 18.71 -12.40 11.05
C SER A 164 19.02 -13.32 12.22
N VAL A 165 18.00 -13.83 12.91
CA VAL A 165 18.17 -14.79 14.03
C VAL A 165 18.92 -16.05 13.60
N ILE A 166 18.64 -16.57 12.40
CA ILE A 166 19.36 -17.73 11.85
C ILE A 166 20.84 -17.38 11.62
N ILE A 167 21.11 -16.22 11.00
CA ILE A 167 22.47 -15.74 10.75
C ILE A 167 23.20 -15.53 12.08
N THR A 168 22.52 -15.03 13.13
CA THR A 168 23.08 -14.91 14.49
C THR A 168 23.63 -16.23 14.99
N LEU A 169 22.82 -17.28 14.93
CA LEU A 169 23.18 -18.59 15.48
C LEU A 169 24.35 -19.20 14.72
N ILE A 170 24.37 -19.04 13.40
CA ILE A 170 25.48 -19.51 12.56
C ILE A 170 26.75 -18.70 12.86
N GLY A 171 26.65 -17.37 12.93
CA GLY A 171 27.77 -16.48 13.21
C GLY A 171 28.41 -16.74 14.57
N ILE A 172 27.61 -16.97 15.61
CA ILE A 172 28.08 -17.37 16.94
C ILE A 172 28.82 -18.71 16.86
N LYS A 173 28.28 -19.70 16.15
CA LYS A 173 28.93 -21.00 15.98
C LYS A 173 30.26 -20.91 15.24
N LEU A 174 30.42 -19.94 14.34
CA LEU A 174 31.65 -19.66 13.60
C LEU A 174 32.62 -18.72 14.34
N GLY A 175 32.26 -18.21 15.52
CA GLY A 175 33.10 -17.31 16.32
C GLY A 175 33.01 -15.82 15.96
N TYR A 176 32.04 -15.42 15.13
CA TYR A 176 31.84 -14.03 14.69
C TYR A 176 30.50 -13.45 15.17
N PRO A 177 30.32 -13.18 16.47
CA PRO A 177 29.05 -12.68 17.02
C PRO A 177 28.69 -11.26 16.55
N ILE A 178 29.66 -10.45 16.11
CA ILE A 178 29.47 -9.05 15.69
C ILE A 178 28.76 -8.95 14.32
N LEU A 179 28.83 -9.99 13.49
CA LEU A 179 28.14 -9.99 12.19
C LEU A 179 26.62 -9.90 12.33
N ASP A 180 26.06 -10.36 13.45
CA ASP A 180 24.63 -10.37 13.69
C ASP A 180 24.03 -8.97 13.91
N PRO A 181 24.52 -8.14 14.85
CA PRO A 181 24.04 -6.77 14.98
C PRO A 181 24.14 -5.96 13.68
N ILE A 182 25.22 -6.15 12.91
CA ILE A 182 25.40 -5.45 11.62
C ILE A 182 24.31 -5.88 10.62
N ALA A 183 24.08 -7.19 10.47
CA ALA A 183 23.03 -7.70 9.59
C ALA A 183 21.64 -7.23 10.04
N THR A 184 21.38 -7.24 11.35
CA THR A 184 20.12 -6.79 11.96
C THR A 184 19.86 -5.32 11.65
N LEU A 185 20.86 -4.44 11.78
CA LEU A 185 20.72 -3.01 11.48
C LEU A 185 20.51 -2.75 9.97
N ILE A 186 21.19 -3.50 9.10
CA ILE A 186 20.98 -3.42 7.65
C ILE A 186 19.54 -3.81 7.30
N ILE A 187 19.04 -4.90 7.88
CA ILE A 187 17.66 -5.36 7.71
C ILE A 187 16.68 -4.29 8.19
N ALA A 188 16.90 -3.74 9.38
CA ALA A 188 16.05 -2.69 9.93
C ALA A 188 16.00 -1.46 9.02
N PHE A 189 17.12 -1.06 8.41
CA PHE A 189 17.13 0.02 7.42
C PHE A 189 16.21 -0.26 6.23
N PHE A 190 16.24 -1.48 5.68
CA PHE A 190 15.35 -1.85 4.57
C PHE A 190 13.88 -1.87 4.98
N ILE A 191 13.57 -2.34 6.19
CA ILE A 191 12.20 -2.32 6.73
C ILE A 191 11.71 -0.88 6.88
N GLY A 192 12.53 -0.01 7.50
CA GLY A 192 12.21 1.41 7.67
C GLY A 192 12.02 2.14 6.34
N HIS A 193 12.87 1.88 5.36
CA HIS A 193 12.74 2.43 4.02
C HIS A 193 11.42 1.99 3.35
N ALA A 194 11.04 0.73 3.49
CA ALA A 194 9.76 0.22 2.96
C ALA A 194 8.56 0.88 3.64
N ALA A 195 8.57 1.01 4.98
CA ALA A 195 7.52 1.70 5.72
C ALA A 195 7.38 3.17 5.28
N VAL A 196 8.49 3.91 5.19
CA VAL A 196 8.47 5.30 4.70
C VAL A 196 7.95 5.39 3.26
N GLY A 197 8.27 4.40 2.41
CA GLY A 197 7.74 4.31 1.05
C GLY A 197 6.22 4.20 1.01
N ILE A 198 5.64 3.27 1.80
CA ILE A 198 4.18 3.10 1.89
C ILE A 198 3.53 4.37 2.43
N LEU A 199 4.08 4.93 3.51
CA LEU A 199 3.58 6.15 4.12
C LEU A 199 3.56 7.30 3.11
N LYS A 200 4.66 7.51 2.38
CA LYS A 200 4.77 8.58 1.38
C LYS A 200 3.74 8.44 0.27
N GLU A 201 3.58 7.25 -0.31
CA GLU A 201 2.64 7.03 -1.41
C GLU A 201 1.18 7.14 -0.91
N SER A 202 0.88 6.56 0.24
CA SER A 202 -0.46 6.62 0.81
C SER A 202 -0.84 8.02 1.26
N SER A 203 0.08 8.76 1.88
CA SER A 203 -0.11 10.17 2.25
C SER A 203 -0.31 11.04 1.01
N ARG A 204 0.43 10.81 -0.08
CA ARG A 204 0.23 11.52 -1.35
C ARG A 204 -1.21 11.36 -1.84
N VAL A 205 -1.72 10.14 -1.87
CA VAL A 205 -3.12 9.85 -2.28
C VAL A 205 -4.13 10.53 -1.34
N LEU A 206 -3.93 10.47 -0.02
CA LEU A 206 -4.85 11.10 0.94
C LEU A 206 -4.82 12.64 0.85
N SER A 207 -3.66 13.22 0.54
CA SER A 207 -3.47 14.66 0.35
C SER A 207 -3.91 15.18 -1.03
N ASP A 208 -4.61 14.36 -1.84
CA ASP A 208 -5.03 14.69 -3.20
C ASP A 208 -3.85 15.06 -4.13
N GLY A 209 -2.71 14.37 -3.99
CA GLY A 209 -1.57 14.51 -4.88
C GLY A 209 -1.91 14.10 -6.33
N VAL A 210 -1.20 14.69 -7.28
CA VAL A 210 -1.41 14.51 -8.74
C VAL A 210 -1.42 13.02 -9.10
N ALA A 211 -2.54 12.53 -9.62
CA ALA A 211 -2.72 11.12 -10.00
C ALA A 211 -2.25 10.85 -11.44
N ILE A 212 -2.55 11.77 -12.36
CA ILE A 212 -2.12 11.75 -13.77
C ILE A 212 -1.45 13.10 -14.05
N ARG A 213 -0.30 13.06 -14.72
CA ARG A 213 0.42 14.29 -15.08
C ARG A 213 -0.47 15.22 -15.90
N THR A 214 -0.50 16.49 -15.50
CA THR A 214 -1.35 17.52 -16.11
C THR A 214 -1.13 17.60 -17.62
N GLU A 215 0.12 17.52 -18.07
CA GLU A 215 0.49 17.64 -19.48
C GLU A 215 -0.09 16.50 -20.34
N GLU A 216 -0.29 15.31 -19.74
CA GLU A 216 -0.91 14.18 -20.44
C GLU A 216 -2.40 14.42 -20.67
N ILE A 217 -3.10 14.94 -19.65
CA ILE A 217 -4.52 15.28 -19.75
C ILE A 217 -4.71 16.42 -20.77
N GLU A 218 -3.93 17.49 -20.64
CA GLU A 218 -3.99 18.63 -21.57
C GLU A 218 -3.78 18.19 -23.02
N LYS A 219 -2.78 17.34 -23.28
CA LYS A 219 -2.52 16.81 -24.62
C LYS A 219 -3.71 16.04 -25.20
N VAL A 220 -4.39 15.24 -24.39
CA VAL A 220 -5.59 14.50 -24.81
C VAL A 220 -6.75 15.47 -25.08
N VAL A 221 -6.98 16.43 -24.19
CA VAL A 221 -8.10 17.39 -24.30
C VAL A 221 -7.91 18.32 -25.50
N LEU A 222 -6.70 18.85 -25.72
CA LEU A 222 -6.37 19.72 -26.85
C LEU A 222 -6.47 19.02 -28.22
N SER A 223 -6.47 17.68 -28.25
CA SER A 223 -6.68 16.92 -29.50
C SER A 223 -8.14 16.94 -29.99
N ILE A 224 -9.08 17.39 -29.15
CA ILE A 224 -10.52 17.38 -29.44
C ILE A 224 -10.90 18.67 -30.16
N ARG A 225 -11.51 18.54 -31.34
CA ARG A 225 -12.00 19.67 -32.12
C ARG A 225 -13.03 20.49 -31.32
N GLY A 226 -12.81 21.79 -31.23
CA GLY A 226 -13.70 22.72 -30.50
C GLY A 226 -13.11 23.21 -29.19
N VAL A 227 -12.12 22.49 -28.64
CA VAL A 227 -11.28 22.99 -27.53
C VAL A 227 -10.29 24.01 -28.09
N LYS A 228 -10.24 25.20 -27.48
CA LYS A 228 -9.27 26.24 -27.82
C LYS A 228 -8.06 26.18 -26.90
N GLU A 229 -8.30 26.01 -25.60
CA GLU A 229 -7.28 25.92 -24.57
C GLU A 229 -7.81 25.09 -23.40
N CYS A 230 -6.90 24.47 -22.64
CA CYS A 230 -7.20 23.72 -21.43
C CYS A 230 -6.27 24.19 -20.33
N HIS A 231 -6.80 24.49 -19.16
CA HIS A 231 -6.01 25.01 -18.03
C HIS A 231 -6.63 24.60 -16.69
N LYS A 232 -5.95 24.93 -15.58
CA LYS A 232 -6.37 24.58 -14.20
C LYS A 232 -6.68 23.07 -14.02
N VAL A 233 -5.99 22.21 -14.75
CA VAL A 233 -6.17 20.77 -14.65
C VAL A 233 -5.70 20.27 -13.28
N ARG A 234 -6.58 19.53 -12.60
CA ARG A 234 -6.33 18.88 -11.31
C ARG A 234 -6.72 17.42 -11.44
N SER A 235 -5.84 16.52 -11.03
CA SER A 235 -6.11 15.09 -10.97
C SER A 235 -5.78 14.58 -9.56
N ARG A 236 -6.64 13.74 -9.00
CA ARG A 236 -6.47 13.20 -7.65
C ARG A 236 -7.06 11.81 -7.52
N GLY A 237 -6.68 11.11 -6.46
CA GLY A 237 -7.25 9.81 -6.11
C GLY A 237 -6.30 8.65 -6.34
N ARG A 238 -6.85 7.43 -6.23
CA ARG A 238 -6.10 6.18 -6.38
C ARG A 238 -6.05 5.75 -7.84
N PRO A 239 -5.11 4.89 -8.26
CA PRO A 239 -5.04 4.39 -9.64
C PRO A 239 -6.33 3.73 -10.16
N ASP A 240 -7.19 3.25 -9.27
CA ASP A 240 -8.49 2.63 -9.56
C ASP A 240 -9.70 3.53 -9.24
N ASP A 241 -9.44 4.79 -8.90
CA ASP A 241 -10.43 5.78 -8.49
C ASP A 241 -9.93 7.21 -8.69
N ILE A 242 -9.66 7.57 -9.94
CA ILE A 242 -9.12 8.87 -10.31
C ILE A 242 -10.28 9.84 -10.57
N HIS A 243 -10.19 11.03 -9.98
CA HIS A 243 -11.08 12.16 -10.22
C HIS A 243 -10.29 13.26 -10.91
N ILE A 244 -10.88 13.88 -11.93
CA ILE A 244 -10.23 14.93 -12.73
C ILE A 244 -11.16 16.14 -12.79
N ASP A 245 -10.62 17.31 -12.50
CA ASP A 245 -11.27 18.61 -12.66
C ASP A 245 -10.45 19.45 -13.65
N LEU A 246 -11.08 20.04 -14.66
CA LEU A 246 -10.37 20.87 -15.64
C LEU A 246 -11.22 22.01 -16.17
N HIS A 247 -10.55 23.08 -16.61
CA HIS A 247 -11.18 24.20 -17.31
C HIS A 247 -10.86 24.12 -18.80
N VAL A 248 -11.86 24.38 -19.63
CA VAL A 248 -11.75 24.30 -21.09
C VAL A 248 -12.32 25.57 -21.71
N LEU A 249 -11.47 26.27 -22.45
CA LEU A 249 -11.85 27.47 -23.18
C LEU A 249 -12.42 27.10 -24.55
N VAL A 250 -13.58 27.66 -24.86
CA VAL A 250 -14.33 27.42 -26.10
C VAL A 250 -14.73 28.73 -26.78
N ASP A 251 -15.30 28.60 -27.96
CA ASP A 251 -15.86 29.74 -28.69
C ASP A 251 -16.93 30.47 -27.85
N PRO A 252 -16.84 31.81 -27.65
CA PRO A 252 -17.83 32.58 -26.88
C PRO A 252 -19.25 32.49 -27.42
N ASP A 253 -19.41 32.28 -28.73
CA ASP A 253 -20.72 32.19 -29.39
C ASP A 253 -21.25 30.74 -29.41
N MET A 254 -20.56 29.81 -28.74
CA MET A 254 -21.01 28.43 -28.61
C MET A 254 -22.28 28.34 -27.76
N ASP A 255 -23.33 27.76 -28.34
CA ASP A 255 -24.55 27.48 -27.59
C ASP A 255 -24.32 26.42 -26.49
N VAL A 256 -25.09 26.54 -25.40
CA VAL A 256 -24.98 25.67 -24.22
C VAL A 256 -25.13 24.18 -24.57
N HIS A 257 -25.94 23.85 -25.57
CA HIS A 257 -26.13 22.47 -25.98
C HIS A 257 -24.86 21.90 -26.64
N LYS A 258 -24.22 22.64 -27.55
CA LYS A 258 -22.91 22.25 -28.12
C LYS A 258 -21.81 22.20 -27.06
N ALA A 259 -21.79 23.15 -26.12
CA ALA A 259 -20.84 23.12 -25.01
C ALA A 259 -21.01 21.86 -24.14
N HIS A 260 -22.25 21.47 -23.85
CA HIS A 260 -22.55 20.23 -23.13
C HIS A 260 -22.09 18.99 -23.90
N HIS A 261 -22.34 18.91 -25.21
CA HIS A 261 -21.85 17.80 -26.05
C HIS A 261 -20.33 17.73 -26.09
N LEU A 262 -19.65 18.89 -26.14
CA LEU A 262 -18.19 18.95 -26.09
C LEU A 262 -17.64 18.50 -24.72
N SER A 263 -18.25 18.93 -23.61
CA SER A 263 -17.93 18.43 -22.26
C SER A 263 -18.02 16.90 -22.21
N TYR A 264 -19.13 16.35 -22.68
CA TYR A 264 -19.34 14.89 -22.68
C TYR A 264 -18.33 14.16 -23.58
N ALA A 265 -17.94 14.74 -24.71
CA ALA A 265 -16.90 14.20 -25.57
C ALA A 265 -15.52 14.19 -24.87
N ILE A 266 -15.20 15.25 -24.14
CA ILE A 266 -13.96 15.37 -23.34
C ILE A 266 -13.95 14.33 -22.23
N GLU A 267 -15.01 14.23 -21.42
CA GLU A 267 -15.14 13.25 -20.34
C GLU A 267 -14.94 11.82 -20.85
N ASN A 268 -15.60 11.47 -21.96
CA ASN A 268 -15.49 10.14 -22.55
C ASN A 268 -14.10 9.86 -23.12
N LYS A 269 -13.46 10.86 -23.73
CA LYS A 269 -12.11 10.70 -24.29
C LYS A 269 -11.09 10.47 -23.18
N ILE A 270 -11.18 11.25 -22.09
CA ILE A 270 -10.34 11.06 -20.89
C ILE A 270 -10.55 9.68 -20.29
N ARG A 271 -11.80 9.24 -20.08
CA ARG A 271 -12.11 7.91 -19.53
C ARG A 271 -11.65 6.74 -20.40
N ARG A 272 -11.53 6.95 -21.72
CA ARG A 272 -11.02 5.93 -22.66
C ARG A 272 -9.50 5.87 -22.68
N ASP A 273 -8.83 7.02 -22.64
CA ASP A 273 -7.38 7.10 -22.77
C ASP A 273 -6.67 6.82 -21.44
N PHE A 274 -7.31 7.13 -20.31
CA PHE A 274 -6.78 6.89 -18.96
C PHE A 274 -7.61 5.85 -18.20
N GLN A 275 -6.98 4.71 -17.87
CA GLN A 275 -7.62 3.69 -17.05
C GLN A 275 -7.78 4.17 -15.60
N GLY A 276 -8.88 3.77 -14.95
CA GLY A 276 -9.13 4.06 -13.54
C GLY A 276 -9.77 5.42 -13.25
N VAL A 277 -10.06 6.22 -14.28
CA VAL A 277 -10.84 7.46 -14.13
C VAL A 277 -12.30 7.12 -13.81
N THR A 278 -12.72 7.49 -12.60
CA THR A 278 -14.10 7.32 -12.13
C THR A 278 -14.96 8.52 -12.52
N ASP A 279 -14.42 9.73 -12.35
CA ASP A 279 -15.17 10.95 -12.55
C ASP A 279 -14.35 12.06 -13.20
N VAL A 280 -15.01 12.87 -14.01
CA VAL A 280 -14.40 13.99 -14.74
C VAL A 280 -15.38 15.15 -14.70
N VAL A 281 -14.93 16.30 -14.20
CA VAL A 281 -15.69 17.55 -14.18
C VAL A 281 -15.01 18.54 -15.12
N VAL A 282 -15.73 18.94 -16.16
CA VAL A 282 -15.25 19.94 -17.13
C VAL A 282 -15.98 21.25 -16.88
N HIS A 283 -15.23 22.29 -16.54
CA HIS A 283 -15.74 23.64 -16.47
C HIS A 283 -15.51 24.35 -17.81
N MET A 284 -16.59 24.66 -18.51
CA MET A 284 -16.54 25.32 -19.82
C MET A 284 -16.49 26.83 -19.64
N GLU A 285 -15.49 27.48 -20.24
CA GLU A 285 -15.29 28.93 -20.19
C GLU A 285 -15.25 29.51 -21.63
N PRO A 286 -15.81 30.69 -21.88
CA PRO A 286 -15.63 31.37 -23.16
C PRO A 286 -14.19 31.88 -23.28
N LEU A 287 -13.59 31.75 -24.46
CA LEU A 287 -12.30 32.35 -24.76
C LEU A 287 -12.42 33.87 -24.72
N GLU A 288 -11.93 34.51 -23.65
CA GLU A 288 -11.91 35.97 -23.58
C GLU A 288 -10.96 36.54 -24.64
N GLU A 289 -11.49 37.31 -25.58
CA GLU A 289 -10.65 38.19 -26.40
C GLU A 289 -9.99 39.22 -25.48
N ASN A 290 -8.67 39.07 -25.34
CA ASN A 290 -7.74 39.92 -24.61
C ASN A 290 -8.21 41.38 -24.45
N LYS A 291 -8.88 41.71 -23.33
CA LYS A 291 -9.39 43.06 -23.00
C LYS A 291 -8.29 44.09 -22.69
N ASN A 292 -7.01 43.76 -22.91
CA ASN A 292 -5.88 44.67 -22.68
C ASN A 292 -5.53 45.62 -23.85
N LYS A 293 -6.36 45.72 -24.89
CA LYS A 293 -6.21 46.73 -25.97
C LYS A 293 -7.12 47.97 -25.85
N ARG A 294 -7.92 48.12 -24.78
CA ARG A 294 -8.80 49.29 -24.58
C ARG A 294 -8.36 50.24 -23.46
N ARG A 295 -7.10 50.16 -23.02
CA ARG A 295 -6.48 51.12 -22.10
C ARG A 295 -5.10 51.52 -22.61
N LEU A 296 -5.07 52.28 -23.71
CA LEU A 296 -3.99 53.19 -24.07
C LEU A 296 -4.65 54.53 -24.43
#